data_AF-A0A1V9ZYV6-F1
#
_entry.id   AF-A0A1V9ZYV6-F1
#
_cell.length_a   1.000
_cell.length_b   1.000
_cell.length_c   1.000
_cell.angle_alpha   90.00
_cell.angle_beta   90.00
_cell.angle_gamma   90.00
#
_symmetry.space_group_name_H-M   'P 1'
#
loop_
_entity.id
_entity.type
_entity.pdbx_description
1 polymer ?
#
loop_
_entity_poly.entity_id
_entity_poly.type
_entity_poly.pdbx_seq_one_letter_code
_entity_poly.pdbx_strand_id
1 'polypeptide(L)'
;MPVLAGNTSKPVIPVGPAVKGVRFKSGLPATSQNIIRYIDILIGMCIILLVAVDSVVNNWVINDFVGDGYAFLTPIATVQNAAQLETKYQFASHSGLVDLPKIGYWLINTTVSALSAKSDSIFVLSVGWFTVNADLADQCKIFQATYPLDLSQTPVARLGIVSSSVTYYRVNAAAHIFSNDKTENLATAPINSTGLDALGYVPGRIGADMRLTTGISLINTTEPQERDVAFYKIFPKSFCTGCDPAPELGFGHCNLTLVYNDTAKTVSITKSSSIVGSIHKVGLITQQSGFTTASYYVKFIAILFAVGGFLASRRTVMWHEVDHNKTESISAKILRMISPKYFPYPSHALRFDMFCYNSDIFVFLFTTSVILDMQHSLF
;
A
#
# COMPACT_ATOMS: atom_id res chain seq x y z
N MET A 1 37.63 -17.99 -72.87
CA MET A 1 37.97 -16.55 -73.02
C MET A 1 37.05 -15.97 -74.11
N PRO A 2 36.47 -14.77 -73.96
CA PRO A 2 36.77 -13.74 -72.97
C PRO A 2 35.63 -13.49 -71.95
N VAL A 3 36.06 -12.95 -70.81
CA VAL A 3 35.30 -12.41 -69.69
C VAL A 3 34.91 -10.97 -70.03
N LEU A 4 33.67 -10.57 -69.80
CA LEU A 4 33.26 -9.16 -69.73
C LEU A 4 32.71 -8.86 -68.34
N ALA A 5 33.29 -7.81 -67.78
CA ALA A 5 33.36 -7.49 -66.36
C ALA A 5 32.03 -7.04 -65.76
N GLY A 6 31.86 -7.37 -64.48
CA GLY A 6 30.76 -6.94 -63.64
C GLY A 6 30.65 -5.43 -63.56
N ASN A 7 29.42 -4.95 -63.75
CA ASN A 7 29.04 -3.57 -63.52
C ASN A 7 29.04 -3.34 -62.00
N THR A 8 30.12 -2.77 -61.48
CA THR A 8 30.25 -2.41 -60.07
C THR A 8 29.22 -1.33 -59.74
N SER A 9 28.33 -1.64 -58.79
CA SER A 9 27.44 -0.65 -58.21
C SER A 9 28.29 0.48 -57.63
N LYS A 10 28.07 1.71 -58.12
CA LYS A 10 28.67 2.90 -57.52
C LYS A 10 28.22 2.96 -56.05
N PRO A 11 29.13 3.17 -55.08
CA PRO A 11 28.74 3.37 -53.70
C PRO A 11 27.84 4.60 -53.63
N VAL A 12 26.65 4.41 -53.05
CA VAL A 12 25.72 5.51 -52.75
C VAL A 12 26.39 6.38 -51.70
N ILE A 13 26.87 7.55 -52.12
CA ILE A 13 27.41 8.56 -51.21
C ILE A 13 26.21 9.24 -50.54
N PRO A 14 26.08 9.20 -49.20
CA PRO A 14 25.01 9.93 -48.53
C PRO A 14 25.20 11.42 -48.79
N VAL A 15 24.23 12.04 -49.46
CA VAL A 15 24.12 13.50 -49.56
C VAL A 15 23.52 14.02 -48.26
N GLY A 16 24.38 14.14 -47.26
CA GLY A 16 24.13 14.78 -45.97
C GLY A 16 25.46 15.34 -45.46
N PRO A 17 25.48 16.29 -44.52
CA PRO A 17 26.70 16.99 -44.11
C PRO A 17 27.70 15.99 -43.51
N ALA A 18 28.61 15.51 -44.36
CA ALA A 18 29.76 14.74 -43.95
C ALA A 18 30.77 15.68 -43.27
N VAL A 19 30.85 15.55 -41.96
CA VAL A 19 32.03 15.86 -41.14
C VAL A 19 32.56 17.30 -41.23
N LYS A 20 31.84 18.21 -40.58
CA LYS A 20 32.50 19.10 -39.60
C LYS A 20 31.75 18.98 -38.29
N GLY A 21 32.01 17.89 -37.58
CA GLY A 21 31.64 17.82 -36.17
C GLY A 21 32.24 19.03 -35.49
N VAL A 22 31.39 19.91 -34.96
CA VAL A 22 31.81 20.99 -34.09
C VAL A 22 32.55 20.33 -32.93
N ARG A 23 33.89 20.40 -32.92
CA ARG A 23 34.68 20.03 -31.75
C ARG A 23 34.39 21.10 -30.71
N PHE A 24 33.41 20.84 -29.84
CA PHE A 24 33.35 21.54 -28.57
C PHE A 24 34.68 21.27 -27.86
N LYS A 25 35.51 22.31 -27.70
CA LYS A 25 36.60 22.28 -26.73
C LYS A 25 35.93 22.22 -25.36
N SER A 26 35.68 21.02 -24.86
CA SER A 26 35.34 20.85 -23.46
C SER A 26 36.57 21.24 -22.65
N GLY A 27 36.47 22.33 -21.87
CA GLY A 27 37.56 22.87 -21.05
C GLY A 27 37.99 21.98 -19.88
N LEU A 28 37.50 20.73 -19.83
CA LEU A 28 37.72 19.78 -18.75
C LEU A 28 38.62 18.62 -19.22
N PRO A 29 39.55 18.12 -18.39
CA PRO A 29 40.35 16.94 -18.69
C PRO A 29 39.49 15.73 -19.07
N ALA A 30 40.00 14.85 -19.94
CA ALA A 30 39.28 13.64 -20.38
C ALA A 30 38.88 12.71 -19.21
N THR A 31 39.68 12.69 -18.14
CA THR A 31 39.37 11.99 -16.88
C THR A 31 38.14 12.57 -16.19
N SER A 32 38.02 13.90 -16.11
CA SER A 32 36.85 14.57 -15.54
C SER A 32 35.58 14.32 -16.35
N GLN A 33 35.69 14.28 -17.69
CA GLN A 33 34.54 13.97 -18.56
C GLN A 33 34.06 12.53 -18.39
N ASN A 34 34.98 11.58 -18.22
CA ASN A 34 34.62 10.19 -17.95
C ASN A 34 33.94 10.06 -16.59
N ILE A 35 34.44 10.74 -15.56
CA ILE A 35 33.82 10.75 -14.21
C ILE A 35 32.41 11.33 -14.27
N ILE A 36 32.21 12.48 -14.92
CA ILE A 36 30.88 13.09 -15.09
C ILE A 36 29.94 12.11 -15.80
N ARG A 37 30.39 11.49 -16.89
CA ARG A 37 29.59 10.48 -17.60
C ARG A 37 29.20 9.32 -16.70
N TYR A 38 30.12 8.78 -15.89
CA TYR A 38 29.81 7.69 -14.96
C TYR A 38 28.78 8.10 -13.89
N ILE A 39 28.90 9.32 -13.36
CA ILE A 39 27.95 9.89 -12.41
C ILE A 39 26.57 10.02 -13.08
N ASP A 40 26.49 10.54 -14.29
CA ASP A 40 25.24 10.65 -15.05
C ASP A 40 24.60 9.27 -15.30
N ILE A 41 25.41 8.24 -15.57
CA ILE A 41 24.91 6.86 -15.69
C ILE A 41 24.29 6.39 -14.39
N LEU A 42 25.02 6.56 -13.29
CA LEU A 42 24.59 6.09 -11.98
C LEU A 42 23.31 6.79 -11.53
N ILE A 43 23.23 8.12 -11.69
CA ILE A 43 22.02 8.90 -11.41
C ILE A 43 20.84 8.39 -12.25
N GLY A 44 21.03 8.24 -13.56
CA GLY A 44 20.00 7.72 -14.46
C GLY A 44 19.49 6.34 -14.06
N MET A 45 20.37 5.43 -13.63
CA MET A 45 19.97 4.11 -13.13
C MET A 45 19.20 4.19 -11.81
N CYS A 46 19.67 4.99 -10.85
CA CYS A 46 18.98 5.18 -9.58
C CYS A 46 17.55 5.68 -9.80
N ILE A 47 17.36 6.62 -10.73
CA ILE A 47 16.03 7.11 -11.07
C ILE A 47 15.17 6.01 -11.68
N ILE A 48 15.67 5.32 -12.71
CA ILE A 48 14.85 4.31 -13.39
C ILE A 48 14.39 3.26 -12.36
N LEU A 49 15.27 2.93 -11.41
CA LEU A 49 14.92 2.08 -10.28
C LEU A 49 13.83 2.70 -9.41
N LEU A 50 13.91 3.98 -9.05
CA LEU A 50 12.85 4.66 -8.29
C LEU A 50 11.51 4.67 -9.04
N VAL A 51 11.50 4.97 -10.34
CA VAL A 51 10.31 4.93 -11.19
C VAL A 51 9.73 3.51 -11.26
N ALA A 52 10.59 2.50 -11.38
CA ALA A 52 10.17 1.10 -11.40
C ALA A 52 9.58 0.67 -10.06
N VAL A 53 10.22 1.05 -8.94
CA VAL A 53 9.72 0.81 -7.59
C VAL A 53 8.38 1.49 -7.40
N ASP A 54 8.24 2.77 -7.75
CA ASP A 54 6.96 3.49 -7.66
C ASP A 54 5.86 2.87 -8.55
N SER A 55 6.24 2.30 -9.71
CA SER A 55 5.28 1.67 -10.62
C SER A 55 4.74 0.34 -10.13
N VAL A 56 5.48 -0.34 -9.24
CA VAL A 56 5.12 -1.66 -8.71
C VAL A 56 4.65 -1.56 -7.27
N VAL A 57 5.44 -0.95 -6.40
CA VAL A 57 5.20 -0.87 -4.95
C VAL A 57 4.08 0.13 -4.63
N ASN A 58 4.05 1.28 -5.29
CA ASN A 58 2.95 2.26 -5.16
C ASN A 58 1.86 1.99 -6.20
N ASN A 59 1.51 0.72 -6.39
CA ASN A 59 0.40 0.29 -7.23
C ASN A 59 -0.51 -0.63 -6.43
N TRP A 60 -1.55 -0.03 -5.86
CA TRP A 60 -2.49 -0.72 -4.97
C TRP A 60 -3.22 -1.88 -5.64
N VAL A 61 -3.47 -1.80 -6.95
CA VAL A 61 -4.09 -2.89 -7.72
C VAL A 61 -3.17 -4.11 -7.79
N ILE A 62 -1.86 -3.89 -8.04
CA ILE A 62 -0.89 -4.99 -8.05
C ILE A 62 -0.77 -5.58 -6.65
N ASN A 63 -0.70 -4.74 -5.62
CA ASN A 63 -0.55 -5.20 -4.24
C ASN A 63 -1.78 -5.96 -3.74
N ASP A 64 -3.00 -5.56 -4.13
CA ASP A 64 -4.23 -6.29 -3.83
C ASP A 64 -4.30 -7.63 -4.59
N PHE A 65 -3.92 -7.64 -5.88
CA PHE A 65 -3.99 -8.83 -6.72
C PHE A 65 -2.94 -9.89 -6.36
N VAL A 66 -1.68 -9.47 -6.15
CA VAL A 66 -0.56 -10.37 -5.84
C VAL A 66 -0.49 -10.67 -4.35
N GLY A 67 -0.99 -9.77 -3.50
CA GLY A 67 -0.93 -9.90 -2.06
C GLY A 67 -1.88 -10.97 -1.52
N ASP A 68 -1.43 -11.69 -0.48
CA ASP A 68 -2.27 -12.62 0.29
C ASP A 68 -3.16 -11.88 1.32
N GLY A 69 -3.65 -10.68 0.96
CA GLY A 69 -4.42 -9.82 1.87
C GLY A 69 -5.78 -10.44 2.24
N TYR A 70 -6.42 -11.15 1.32
CA TYR A 70 -7.70 -11.80 1.56
C TYR A 70 -7.63 -12.96 2.56
N ALA A 71 -6.45 -13.42 2.98
CA ALA A 71 -6.33 -14.37 4.09
C ALA A 71 -6.94 -13.82 5.40
N PHE A 72 -6.96 -12.50 5.59
CA PHE A 72 -7.59 -11.87 6.76
C PHE A 72 -9.13 -11.91 6.73
N LEU A 73 -9.74 -12.33 5.61
CA LEU A 73 -11.21 -12.46 5.47
C LEU A 73 -11.75 -13.72 6.16
N THR A 74 -10.91 -14.73 6.39
CA THR A 74 -11.31 -16.05 6.93
C THR A 74 -12.32 -16.02 8.10
N PRO A 75 -12.16 -15.20 9.17
CA PRO A 75 -13.09 -15.21 10.29
C PRO A 75 -14.50 -14.70 9.94
N ILE A 76 -14.63 -13.91 8.87
CA ILE A 76 -15.88 -13.25 8.49
C ILE A 76 -16.42 -13.73 7.14
N ALA A 77 -15.78 -14.72 6.52
CA ALA A 77 -16.14 -15.21 5.19
C ALA A 77 -17.56 -15.79 5.07
N THR A 78 -18.22 -16.09 6.21
CA THR A 78 -19.59 -16.65 6.26
C THR A 78 -20.66 -15.64 6.68
N VAL A 79 -20.28 -14.36 6.85
CA VAL A 79 -21.20 -13.29 7.22
C VAL A 79 -21.19 -12.18 6.17
N GLN A 80 -22.28 -11.43 6.10
CA GLN A 80 -22.46 -10.28 5.20
C GLN A 80 -22.32 -8.94 5.92
N ASN A 81 -22.48 -8.92 7.24
CA ASN A 81 -22.47 -7.71 8.06
C ASN A 81 -22.08 -8.05 9.50
N ALA A 82 -21.83 -7.02 10.32
CA ALA A 82 -21.39 -7.21 11.70
C ALA A 82 -22.46 -7.89 12.58
N ALA A 83 -23.76 -7.63 12.36
CA ALA A 83 -24.83 -8.22 13.16
C ALA A 83 -24.83 -9.77 13.13
N GLN A 84 -24.46 -10.36 11.99
CA GLN A 84 -24.40 -11.81 11.86
C GLN A 84 -23.23 -12.45 12.63
N LEU A 85 -22.22 -11.69 13.03
CA LEU A 85 -21.10 -12.21 13.82
C LEU A 85 -21.54 -12.75 15.18
N GLU A 86 -22.52 -12.11 15.83
CA GLU A 86 -23.12 -12.56 17.10
C GLU A 86 -23.75 -13.96 17.00
N THR A 87 -24.08 -14.42 15.79
CA THR A 87 -24.60 -15.79 15.55
C THR A 87 -23.50 -16.82 15.32
N LYS A 88 -22.26 -16.37 15.06
CA LYS A 88 -21.11 -17.23 14.71
C LYS A 88 -20.04 -17.27 15.80
N TYR A 89 -20.00 -16.24 16.63
CA TYR A 89 -19.04 -16.03 17.70
C TYR A 89 -19.77 -15.74 19.00
N GLN A 90 -19.22 -16.27 20.09
CA GLN A 90 -19.63 -15.90 21.44
C GLN A 90 -18.82 -14.69 21.88
N PHE A 91 -19.47 -13.54 22.02
CA PHE A 91 -18.79 -12.32 22.42
C PHE A 91 -18.61 -12.23 23.94
N ALA A 92 -17.51 -11.60 24.37
CA ALA A 92 -17.24 -11.33 25.77
C ALA A 92 -18.39 -10.53 26.41
N SER A 93 -18.72 -10.87 27.66
CA SER A 93 -19.71 -10.15 28.45
C SER A 93 -19.27 -8.71 28.64
N HIS A 94 -20.15 -7.75 28.31
CA HIS A 94 -19.87 -6.30 28.35
C HIS A 94 -18.77 -5.83 27.38
N SER A 95 -18.42 -6.64 26.38
CA SER A 95 -17.47 -6.29 25.32
C SER A 95 -17.85 -6.99 24.01
N GLY A 96 -19.17 -7.05 23.73
CA GLY A 96 -19.76 -7.53 22.48
C GLY A 96 -20.12 -6.39 21.53
N LEU A 97 -20.59 -6.71 20.31
CA LEU A 97 -20.87 -5.69 19.29
C LEU A 97 -21.99 -4.74 19.73
N VAL A 98 -22.92 -5.23 20.56
CA VAL A 98 -24.01 -4.44 21.14
C VAL A 98 -23.54 -3.42 22.19
N ASP A 99 -22.38 -3.65 22.81
CA ASP A 99 -21.81 -2.76 23.82
C ASP A 99 -20.99 -1.63 23.19
N LEU A 100 -20.75 -1.67 21.87
CA LEU A 100 -20.02 -0.62 21.17
C LEU A 100 -20.86 0.66 21.06
N PRO A 101 -20.20 1.84 21.10
CA PRO A 101 -20.86 3.07 20.69
C PRO A 101 -21.29 2.96 19.22
N LYS A 102 -22.36 3.69 18.85
CA LYS A 102 -22.94 3.67 17.49
C LYS A 102 -21.89 3.81 16.39
N ILE A 103 -20.91 4.70 16.60
CA ILE A 103 -19.84 4.92 15.63
C ILE A 103 -18.84 3.76 15.57
N GLY A 104 -18.53 3.12 16.70
CA GLY A 104 -17.66 1.94 16.73
C GLY A 104 -18.31 0.75 16.02
N TYR A 105 -19.61 0.54 16.26
CA TYR A 105 -20.37 -0.46 15.52
C TYR A 105 -20.40 -0.15 14.02
N TRP A 106 -20.64 1.11 13.63
CA TRP A 106 -20.63 1.53 12.23
C TRP A 106 -19.28 1.26 11.57
N LEU A 107 -18.16 1.58 12.21
CA LEU A 107 -16.80 1.30 11.69
C LEU A 107 -16.59 -0.19 11.42
N ILE A 108 -16.97 -1.06 12.36
CA ILE A 108 -16.86 -2.52 12.21
C ILE A 108 -17.79 -3.00 11.09
N ASN A 109 -19.04 -2.55 11.08
CA ASN A 109 -20.03 -2.97 10.11
C ASN A 109 -19.66 -2.58 8.68
N THR A 110 -19.21 -1.35 8.46
CA THR A 110 -18.73 -0.89 7.15
C THR A 110 -17.55 -1.73 6.68
N THR A 111 -16.60 -2.03 7.57
CA THR A 111 -15.42 -2.85 7.24
C THR A 111 -15.79 -4.29 6.89
N VAL A 112 -16.61 -4.94 7.73
CA VAL A 112 -17.05 -6.32 7.52
C VAL A 112 -17.89 -6.46 6.25
N SER A 113 -18.76 -5.48 5.98
CA SER A 113 -19.60 -5.48 4.77
C SER A 113 -18.75 -5.31 3.51
N ALA A 114 -17.78 -4.38 3.51
CA ALA A 114 -16.89 -4.17 2.36
C ALA A 114 -16.00 -5.39 2.08
N LEU A 115 -15.45 -6.00 3.14
CA LEU A 115 -14.64 -7.22 3.05
C LEU A 115 -15.43 -8.43 2.55
N SER A 116 -16.59 -8.71 3.15
CA SER A 116 -17.41 -9.88 2.81
C SER A 116 -17.98 -9.81 1.40
N ALA A 117 -18.33 -8.61 0.93
CA ALA A 117 -18.80 -8.38 -0.43
C ALA A 117 -17.68 -8.36 -1.47
N LYS A 118 -16.40 -8.42 -1.06
CA LYS A 118 -15.24 -8.16 -1.94
C LYS A 118 -15.46 -6.90 -2.79
N SER A 119 -15.75 -5.80 -2.11
CA SER A 119 -16.15 -4.56 -2.79
C SER A 119 -15.01 -3.99 -3.64
N ASP A 120 -15.31 -3.56 -4.87
CA ASP A 120 -14.41 -2.79 -5.73
C ASP A 120 -14.10 -1.37 -5.19
N SER A 121 -14.55 -1.04 -3.98
CA SER A 121 -14.27 0.22 -3.29
C SER A 121 -13.10 0.13 -2.31
N ILE A 122 -12.48 -1.05 -2.18
CA ILE A 122 -11.38 -1.29 -1.25
C ILE A 122 -10.25 -2.09 -1.90
N PHE A 123 -9.02 -1.83 -1.48
CA PHE A 123 -7.87 -2.71 -1.67
C PHE A 123 -7.51 -3.35 -0.34
N VAL A 124 -7.29 -4.66 -0.34
CA VAL A 124 -6.91 -5.46 0.82
C VAL A 124 -5.43 -5.83 0.70
N LEU A 125 -4.61 -5.17 1.49
CA LEU A 125 -3.16 -5.24 1.38
C LEU A 125 -2.58 -6.13 2.48
N SER A 126 -1.61 -6.96 2.12
CA SER A 126 -0.74 -7.65 3.07
C SER A 126 0.51 -6.78 3.29
N VAL A 127 0.69 -6.27 4.52
CA VAL A 127 1.80 -5.37 4.85
C VAL A 127 3.08 -6.17 5.11
N GLY A 128 2.96 -7.29 5.83
CA GLY A 128 4.11 -8.11 6.16
C GLY A 128 3.91 -8.96 7.41
N TRP A 129 4.95 -9.71 7.74
CA TRP A 129 4.98 -10.65 8.84
C TRP A 129 6.06 -10.22 9.83
N PHE A 130 5.69 -10.13 11.10
CA PHE A 130 6.53 -9.60 12.16
C PHE A 130 6.65 -10.61 13.29
N THR A 131 7.86 -10.85 13.76
CA THR A 131 8.10 -11.70 14.92
C THR A 131 7.69 -10.95 16.19
N VAL A 132 6.86 -11.60 17.02
CA VAL A 132 6.44 -11.06 18.31
C VAL A 132 7.63 -11.12 19.28
N ASN A 133 8.06 -9.96 19.78
CA ASN A 133 9.12 -9.83 20.78
C ASN A 133 8.51 -9.43 22.13
N ALA A 134 9.27 -9.59 23.22
CA ALA A 134 8.81 -9.23 24.57
C ALA A 134 8.49 -7.73 24.73
N ASP A 135 9.14 -6.86 23.94
CA ASP A 135 8.93 -5.40 23.97
C ASP A 135 7.70 -4.94 23.17
N LEU A 136 7.12 -5.82 22.35
CA LEU A 136 5.92 -5.48 21.58
C LEU A 136 4.69 -5.50 22.49
N ALA A 137 3.78 -4.54 22.25
CA ALA A 137 2.53 -4.46 22.98
C ALA A 137 1.72 -5.76 22.79
N ASP A 138 1.29 -6.35 23.91
CA ASP A 138 0.58 -7.62 23.93
C ASP A 138 -0.75 -7.56 23.16
N GLN A 139 -0.82 -8.28 22.03
CA GLN A 139 -2.01 -8.38 21.18
C GLN A 139 -3.04 -9.43 21.68
N CYS A 140 -2.85 -10.01 22.86
CA CYS A 140 -3.73 -11.06 23.37
C CYS A 140 -4.42 -10.68 24.67
N LYS A 141 -3.85 -9.74 25.43
CA LYS A 141 -4.38 -9.33 26.74
C LYS A 141 -5.87 -8.97 26.74
N ILE A 142 -6.38 -8.42 25.64
CA ILE A 142 -7.80 -8.07 25.48
C ILE A 142 -8.72 -9.27 25.71
N PHE A 143 -8.31 -10.50 25.37
CA PHE A 143 -9.15 -11.69 25.50
C PHE A 143 -9.46 -12.08 26.96
N GLN A 144 -8.80 -11.49 27.96
CA GLN A 144 -9.06 -11.75 29.38
C GLN A 144 -10.44 -11.21 29.78
N ALA A 145 -11.47 -12.05 29.60
CA ALA A 145 -12.86 -11.74 29.86
C ALA A 145 -13.66 -13.04 30.10
N THR A 146 -14.94 -12.89 30.41
CA THR A 146 -15.89 -13.99 30.57
C THR A 146 -16.86 -14.03 29.38
N TYR A 147 -17.04 -15.21 28.81
CA TYR A 147 -17.83 -15.43 27.60
C TYR A 147 -18.97 -16.41 27.90
N PRO A 148 -20.19 -16.15 27.41
CA PRO A 148 -21.27 -17.13 27.44
C PRO A 148 -20.93 -18.27 26.48
N LEU A 149 -20.94 -19.52 26.96
CA LEU A 149 -20.66 -20.68 26.14
C LEU A 149 -21.31 -21.93 26.74
N ASP A 150 -22.12 -22.62 25.95
CA ASP A 150 -22.64 -23.95 26.29
C ASP A 150 -21.96 -25.01 25.42
N LEU A 151 -21.05 -25.78 26.04
CA LEU A 151 -20.31 -26.84 25.34
C LEU A 151 -21.21 -27.97 24.83
N SER A 152 -22.42 -28.14 25.39
CA SER A 152 -23.36 -29.14 24.92
C SER A 152 -23.96 -28.80 23.55
N GLN A 153 -24.06 -27.50 23.25
CA GLN A 153 -24.57 -26.99 21.97
C GLN A 153 -23.44 -26.74 20.97
N THR A 154 -22.31 -26.19 21.46
CA THR A 154 -21.19 -25.78 20.62
C THR A 154 -19.88 -26.35 21.16
N PRO A 155 -19.44 -27.53 20.68
CA PRO A 155 -18.24 -28.19 21.20
C PRO A 155 -16.94 -27.49 20.82
N VAL A 156 -16.96 -26.66 19.76
CA VAL A 156 -15.83 -25.86 19.30
C VAL A 156 -16.16 -24.39 19.52
N ALA A 157 -15.56 -23.80 20.55
CA ALA A 157 -15.80 -22.41 20.91
C ALA A 157 -15.16 -21.46 19.88
N ARG A 158 -15.90 -20.45 19.45
CA ARG A 158 -15.37 -19.33 18.66
C ARG A 158 -15.68 -18.07 19.44
N LEU A 159 -14.65 -17.40 19.93
CA LEU A 159 -14.79 -16.27 20.85
C LEU A 159 -14.53 -14.96 20.11
N GLY A 160 -15.32 -13.95 20.45
CA GLY A 160 -15.20 -12.61 19.91
C GLY A 160 -15.06 -11.58 21.03
N ILE A 161 -14.26 -10.55 20.82
CA ILE A 161 -14.22 -9.41 21.74
C ILE A 161 -14.07 -8.13 20.94
N VAL A 162 -14.74 -7.09 21.40
CA VAL A 162 -14.63 -5.75 20.82
C VAL A 162 -14.31 -4.72 21.88
N SER A 163 -13.52 -3.72 21.49
CA SER A 163 -13.22 -2.56 22.30
C SER A 163 -13.25 -1.31 21.42
N SER A 164 -13.82 -0.22 21.96
CA SER A 164 -13.77 1.08 21.31
C SER A 164 -12.74 1.97 22.00
N SER A 165 -12.00 2.73 21.21
CA SER A 165 -11.02 3.69 21.71
C SER A 165 -11.10 5.01 20.97
N VAL A 166 -10.75 6.08 21.69
CA VAL A 166 -10.53 7.41 21.11
C VAL A 166 -9.09 7.79 21.42
N THR A 167 -8.30 8.01 20.37
CA THR A 167 -6.95 8.56 20.49
C THR A 167 -7.06 10.07 20.59
N TYR A 168 -6.45 10.62 21.64
CA TYR A 168 -6.30 12.05 21.83
C TYR A 168 -4.91 12.49 21.36
N TYR A 169 -4.84 13.62 20.68
CA TYR A 169 -3.62 14.24 20.23
C TYR A 169 -3.41 15.56 20.97
N ARG A 170 -2.17 15.88 21.30
CA ARG A 170 -1.80 17.18 21.83
C ARG A 170 -0.97 17.90 20.80
N VAL A 171 -1.46 19.07 20.38
CA VAL A 171 -0.73 20.00 19.50
C VAL A 171 -0.51 19.39 18.09
N ASN A 172 0.20 20.06 17.19
CA ASN A 172 0.49 19.60 15.84
C ASN A 172 2.01 19.49 15.59
N ALA A 173 2.39 18.84 14.49
CA ALA A 173 3.79 18.58 14.16
C ALA A 173 4.66 19.84 14.09
N ALA A 174 4.11 20.97 13.60
CA ALA A 174 4.84 22.23 13.49
C ALA A 174 5.08 22.87 14.86
N ALA A 175 4.10 22.83 15.76
CA ALA A 175 4.20 23.43 17.08
C ALA A 175 5.19 22.67 17.99
N HIS A 176 5.39 21.37 17.80
CA HIS A 176 6.45 20.61 18.50
C HIS A 176 7.87 21.13 18.27
N ILE A 177 8.11 21.92 17.22
CA ILE A 177 9.42 22.53 16.94
C ILE A 177 9.68 23.72 17.87
N PHE A 178 8.60 24.37 18.34
CA PHE A 178 8.66 25.63 19.09
C PHE A 178 8.17 25.50 20.53
N SER A 179 7.79 24.30 20.96
CA SER A 179 7.23 24.04 22.29
C SER A 179 7.85 22.83 22.98
N ASN A 180 7.78 22.80 24.31
CA ASN A 180 8.21 21.68 25.14
C ASN A 180 7.06 20.66 25.37
N ASP A 181 6.06 20.62 24.49
CA ASP A 181 4.86 19.79 24.66
C ASP A 181 5.14 18.28 24.67
N LYS A 182 6.34 17.87 24.24
CA LYS A 182 6.81 16.47 24.30
C LYS A 182 7.32 16.05 25.68
N THR A 183 7.61 16.99 26.57
CA THR A 183 8.24 16.71 27.87
C THR A 183 7.47 17.29 29.05
N GLU A 184 6.73 18.38 28.85
CA GLU A 184 5.99 19.07 29.90
C GLU A 184 4.49 18.72 29.88
N ASN A 185 3.88 18.55 31.06
CA ASN A 185 2.44 18.30 31.24
C ASN A 185 1.89 17.08 30.47
N LEU A 186 2.71 16.03 30.33
CA LEU A 186 2.30 14.80 29.67
C LEU A 186 1.20 14.09 30.47
N ALA A 187 0.20 13.57 29.76
CA ALA A 187 -0.84 12.76 30.36
C ALA A 187 -0.25 11.46 30.92
N THR A 188 -0.43 11.22 32.23
CA THR A 188 -0.09 9.96 32.90
C THR A 188 -1.35 9.21 33.29
N ALA A 189 -1.41 7.92 32.98
CA ALA A 189 -2.53 7.07 33.40
C ALA A 189 -2.53 6.88 34.94
N PRO A 190 -3.70 6.80 35.60
CA PRO A 190 -5.04 6.91 35.03
C PRO A 190 -5.48 8.39 34.87
N ILE A 191 -6.01 8.74 33.69
CA ILE A 191 -6.59 10.05 33.40
C ILE A 191 -7.86 9.88 32.57
N ASN A 192 -8.89 10.69 32.81
CA ASN A 192 -10.14 10.67 32.05
C ASN A 192 -10.11 11.72 30.92
N SER A 193 -11.14 11.73 30.06
CA SER A 193 -11.24 12.68 28.95
C SER A 193 -11.18 14.13 29.42
N THR A 194 -11.88 14.50 30.50
CA THR A 194 -11.86 15.87 31.04
C THR A 194 -10.45 16.29 31.49
N GLY A 195 -9.68 15.36 32.07
CA GLY A 195 -8.29 15.60 32.43
C GLY A 195 -7.38 15.76 31.20
N LEU A 196 -7.63 14.99 30.14
CA LEU A 196 -6.93 15.16 28.86
C LEU A 196 -7.24 16.53 28.24
N ASP A 197 -8.51 16.93 28.22
CA ASP A 197 -8.94 18.23 27.72
C ASP A 197 -8.29 19.38 28.52
N ALA A 198 -8.20 19.24 29.85
CA ALA A 198 -7.53 20.21 30.72
C ALA A 198 -6.02 20.33 30.46
N LEU A 199 -5.39 19.26 29.94
CA LEU A 199 -3.98 19.25 29.52
C LEU A 199 -3.79 19.68 28.05
N GLY A 200 -4.86 20.12 27.37
CA GLY A 200 -4.81 20.59 25.99
C GLY A 200 -4.74 19.47 24.94
N TYR A 201 -5.11 18.24 25.32
CA TYR A 201 -5.33 17.17 24.36
C TYR A 201 -6.70 17.32 23.69
N VAL A 202 -6.79 16.92 22.43
CA VAL A 202 -8.01 16.98 21.62
C VAL A 202 -8.27 15.58 21.03
N PRO A 203 -9.51 15.06 21.05
CA PRO A 203 -9.83 13.80 20.40
C PRO A 203 -9.65 13.94 18.88
N GLY A 204 -8.90 13.05 18.26
CA GLY A 204 -8.66 13.15 16.81
C GLY A 204 -8.70 11.85 16.03
N ARG A 205 -8.77 10.69 16.67
CA ARG A 205 -8.99 9.42 15.96
C ARG A 205 -9.84 8.47 16.76
N ILE A 206 -10.87 7.95 16.14
CA ILE A 206 -11.74 6.91 16.70
C ILE A 206 -11.30 5.56 16.16
N GLY A 207 -11.43 4.52 16.98
CA GLY A 207 -11.13 3.15 16.59
C GLY A 207 -12.03 2.14 17.26
N ALA A 208 -12.30 1.04 16.58
CA ALA A 208 -13.00 -0.12 17.13
C ALA A 208 -12.17 -1.38 16.85
N ASP A 209 -11.55 -1.94 17.87
CA ASP A 209 -10.72 -3.14 17.79
C ASP A 209 -11.59 -4.37 18.02
N MET A 210 -11.80 -5.16 16.97
CA MET A 210 -12.49 -6.44 17.05
C MET A 210 -11.48 -7.58 16.86
N ARG A 211 -11.50 -8.54 17.79
CA ARG A 211 -10.68 -9.75 17.70
C ARG A 211 -11.55 -11.00 17.77
N LEU A 212 -11.28 -11.92 16.86
CA LEU A 212 -12.05 -13.14 16.64
C LEU A 212 -11.10 -14.34 16.70
N THR A 213 -11.34 -15.28 17.60
CA THR A 213 -10.49 -16.48 17.69
C THR A 213 -10.84 -17.48 16.58
N THR A 214 -9.91 -18.37 16.26
CA THR A 214 -10.26 -19.62 15.60
C THR A 214 -11.01 -20.54 16.55
N GLY A 215 -11.52 -21.66 16.05
CA GLY A 215 -12.18 -22.66 16.87
C GLY A 215 -11.27 -23.21 17.98
N ILE A 216 -11.77 -23.24 19.22
CA ILE A 216 -11.07 -23.73 20.41
C ILE A 216 -11.82 -24.97 20.91
N SER A 217 -11.14 -26.10 20.97
CA SER A 217 -11.70 -27.31 21.59
C SER A 217 -11.48 -27.27 23.10
N LEU A 218 -12.58 -27.23 23.84
CA LEU A 218 -12.59 -27.18 25.31
C LEU A 218 -13.12 -28.49 25.88
N ILE A 219 -12.53 -28.91 27.00
CA ILE A 219 -13.02 -30.02 27.80
C ILE A 219 -13.94 -29.45 28.88
N ASN A 220 -15.04 -30.15 29.17
CA ASN A 220 -15.94 -29.79 30.27
C ASN A 220 -15.25 -30.07 31.62
N THR A 221 -14.44 -29.12 32.07
CA THR A 221 -13.75 -29.14 33.36
C THR A 221 -13.57 -27.72 33.87
N THR A 222 -13.65 -27.57 35.19
CA THR A 222 -13.33 -26.35 35.93
C THR A 222 -11.83 -26.16 36.12
N GLU A 223 -11.01 -27.14 35.78
CA GLU A 223 -9.56 -27.01 35.81
C GLU A 223 -9.06 -26.08 34.70
N PRO A 224 -8.04 -25.23 34.96
CA PRO A 224 -7.44 -24.38 33.94
C PRO A 224 -6.87 -25.18 32.76
N GLN A 225 -7.23 -24.76 31.55
CA GLN A 225 -6.79 -25.35 30.29
C GLN A 225 -5.98 -24.32 29.49
N GLU A 226 -4.71 -24.61 29.25
CA GLU A 226 -3.86 -23.78 28.39
C GLU A 226 -4.02 -24.19 26.93
N ARG A 227 -4.21 -23.21 26.04
CA ARG A 227 -4.40 -23.43 24.60
C ARG A 227 -3.66 -22.36 23.80
N ASP A 228 -2.91 -22.81 22.79
CA ASP A 228 -2.48 -21.97 21.69
C ASP A 228 -3.67 -21.75 20.76
N VAL A 229 -4.08 -20.49 20.65
CA VAL A 229 -5.26 -20.07 19.90
C VAL A 229 -4.87 -19.01 18.89
N ALA A 230 -5.09 -19.33 17.62
CA ALA A 230 -4.99 -18.35 16.56
C ALA A 230 -6.15 -17.35 16.63
N PHE A 231 -5.89 -16.11 16.28
CA PHE A 231 -6.91 -15.07 16.24
C PHE A 231 -6.72 -14.15 15.03
N TYR A 232 -7.82 -13.51 14.65
CA TYR A 232 -7.86 -12.46 13.65
C TYR A 232 -8.22 -11.15 14.32
N LYS A 233 -7.65 -10.05 13.82
CA LYS A 233 -7.90 -8.69 14.25
C LYS A 233 -8.48 -7.90 13.08
N ILE A 234 -9.56 -7.18 13.35
CA ILE A 234 -10.15 -6.19 12.46
C ILE A 234 -10.25 -4.91 13.28
N PHE A 235 -9.38 -3.95 12.99
CA PHE A 235 -9.27 -2.70 13.73
C PHE A 235 -9.46 -1.48 12.82
N PRO A 236 -10.70 -1.17 12.41
CA PRO A 236 -11.02 0.09 11.74
C PRO A 236 -10.73 1.29 12.62
N LYS A 237 -10.07 2.27 12.00
CA LYS A 237 -9.76 3.57 12.57
C LYS A 237 -10.23 4.65 11.61
N SER A 238 -10.63 5.80 12.14
CA SER A 238 -10.95 6.97 11.33
C SER A 238 -10.62 8.26 12.07
N PHE A 239 -10.18 9.28 11.34
CA PHE A 239 -9.86 10.61 11.89
C PHE A 239 -11.08 11.53 12.03
N CYS A 240 -12.21 11.15 11.42
CA CYS A 240 -13.46 11.88 11.54
C CYS A 240 -14.65 10.95 11.72
N THR A 241 -15.71 11.45 12.36
CA THR A 241 -16.95 10.69 12.56
C THR A 241 -17.66 10.49 11.23
N GLY A 242 -17.89 9.23 10.86
CA GLY A 242 -18.58 8.86 9.62
C GLY A 242 -17.71 8.90 8.36
N CYS A 243 -16.43 9.23 8.49
CA CYS A 243 -15.48 9.10 7.41
C CYS A 243 -15.08 7.65 7.21
N ASP A 244 -14.69 7.34 5.99
CA ASP A 244 -14.30 6.00 5.64
C ASP A 244 -13.15 5.48 6.53
N PRO A 245 -13.26 4.23 7.01
CA PRO A 245 -12.24 3.68 7.88
C PRO A 245 -10.98 3.37 7.08
N ALA A 246 -9.83 3.40 7.78
CA ALA A 246 -8.60 2.73 7.39
C ALA A 246 -8.33 1.54 8.34
N PRO A 247 -8.92 0.36 8.06
CA PRO A 247 -8.77 -0.83 8.90
C PRO A 247 -7.38 -1.43 8.88
N GLU A 248 -6.82 -1.63 10.06
CA GLU A 248 -5.71 -2.55 10.28
C GLU A 248 -6.27 -3.97 10.44
N LEU A 249 -5.71 -4.91 9.68
CA LEU A 249 -6.00 -6.33 9.77
C LEU A 249 -4.84 -7.04 10.44
N GLY A 250 -5.14 -8.10 11.19
CA GLY A 250 -4.09 -8.88 11.83
C GLY A 250 -4.45 -10.35 11.96
N PHE A 251 -3.41 -11.18 12.04
CA PHE A 251 -3.50 -12.60 12.36
C PHE A 251 -2.32 -12.97 13.25
N GLY A 252 -2.58 -13.68 14.34
CA GLY A 252 -1.54 -14.08 15.28
C GLY A 252 -1.99 -15.20 16.20
N HIS A 253 -1.15 -15.50 17.18
CA HIS A 253 -1.35 -16.57 18.15
C HIS A 253 -1.28 -16.05 19.58
N CYS A 254 -2.20 -16.54 20.41
CA CYS A 254 -2.28 -16.24 21.83
C CYS A 254 -2.18 -17.51 22.64
N ASN A 255 -1.45 -17.46 23.76
CA ASN A 255 -1.56 -18.48 24.79
C ASN A 255 -2.67 -18.07 25.76
N LEU A 256 -3.77 -18.82 25.77
CA LEU A 256 -4.95 -18.56 26.58
C LEU A 256 -5.08 -19.61 27.68
N THR A 257 -5.31 -19.18 28.91
CA THR A 257 -5.68 -20.05 30.03
C THR A 257 -7.18 -19.92 30.29
N LEU A 258 -7.93 -20.95 29.90
CA LEU A 258 -9.39 -20.98 29.95
C LEU A 258 -9.89 -21.85 31.11
N VAL A 259 -10.96 -21.40 31.77
CA VAL A 259 -11.68 -22.16 32.80
C VAL A 259 -13.14 -22.24 32.38
N TYR A 260 -13.68 -23.45 32.23
CA TYR A 260 -15.08 -23.65 31.86
C TYR A 260 -15.93 -23.96 33.10
N ASN A 261 -17.06 -23.27 33.22
CA ASN A 261 -18.05 -23.54 34.26
C ASN A 261 -19.35 -24.01 33.60
N ASP A 262 -19.65 -25.30 33.74
CA ASP A 262 -20.84 -25.90 33.12
C ASP A 262 -22.15 -25.47 33.77
N THR A 263 -22.15 -25.12 35.05
CA THR A 263 -23.37 -24.66 35.74
C THR A 263 -23.76 -23.26 35.26
N ALA A 264 -22.77 -22.38 35.10
CA ALA A 264 -22.99 -21.02 34.61
C ALA A 264 -23.08 -20.93 33.08
N LYS A 265 -22.68 -21.99 32.35
CA LYS A 265 -22.53 -21.99 30.89
C LYS A 265 -21.65 -20.83 30.42
N THR A 266 -20.48 -20.72 31.06
CA THR A 266 -19.51 -19.66 30.77
C THR A 266 -18.10 -20.22 30.66
N VAL A 267 -17.30 -19.62 29.79
CA VAL A 267 -15.84 -19.78 29.80
C VAL A 267 -15.19 -18.48 30.24
N SER A 268 -14.26 -18.57 31.19
CA SER A 268 -13.48 -17.42 31.67
C SER A 268 -12.03 -17.57 31.25
N ILE A 269 -11.49 -16.57 30.57
CA ILE A 269 -10.08 -16.50 30.21
C ILE A 269 -9.35 -15.75 31.32
N THR A 270 -8.62 -16.50 32.16
CA THR A 270 -7.97 -15.96 33.36
C THR A 270 -6.60 -15.37 33.06
N LYS A 271 -5.90 -15.92 32.06
CA LYS A 271 -4.64 -15.39 31.53
C LYS A 271 -4.68 -15.45 30.02
N SER A 272 -4.12 -14.43 29.40
CA SER A 272 -3.95 -14.33 27.96
C SER A 272 -2.72 -13.50 27.68
N SER A 273 -1.82 -14.02 26.86
CA SER A 273 -0.59 -13.35 26.46
C SER A 273 -0.16 -13.75 25.05
N SER A 274 0.48 -12.83 24.34
CA SER A 274 1.09 -13.09 23.04
C SER A 274 2.25 -14.09 23.19
N ILE A 275 2.38 -15.01 22.23
CA ILE A 275 3.47 -16.00 22.24
C ILE A 275 4.73 -15.34 21.67
N VAL A 276 5.76 -15.16 22.51
CA VAL A 276 7.05 -14.60 22.07
C VAL A 276 7.71 -15.53 21.05
N GLY A 277 8.24 -14.97 19.97
CA GLY A 277 8.83 -15.69 18.84
C GLY A 277 7.80 -16.14 17.79
N SER A 278 6.49 -16.00 18.05
CA SER A 278 5.46 -16.30 17.05
C SER A 278 5.38 -15.22 15.97
N ILE A 279 4.80 -15.58 14.82
CA ILE A 279 4.62 -14.65 13.70
C ILE A 279 3.26 -13.95 13.83
N HIS A 280 3.27 -12.63 13.80
CA HIS A 280 2.09 -11.79 13.63
C HIS A 280 2.04 -11.25 12.20
N LYS A 281 0.99 -11.60 11.46
CA LYS A 281 0.75 -11.07 10.11
C LYS A 281 -0.09 -9.80 10.21
N VAL A 282 0.29 -8.77 9.46
CA VAL A 282 -0.41 -7.49 9.43
C VAL A 282 -0.89 -7.22 8.01
N GLY A 283 -2.14 -6.77 7.91
CA GLY A 283 -2.74 -6.27 6.69
C GLY A 283 -3.34 -4.88 6.90
N LEU A 284 -3.71 -4.25 5.81
CA LEU A 284 -4.35 -2.94 5.81
C LEU A 284 -5.43 -2.94 4.74
N ILE A 285 -6.54 -2.29 5.02
CA ILE A 285 -7.52 -1.93 3.99
C ILE A 285 -7.34 -0.46 3.66
N THR A 286 -7.21 -0.19 2.37
CA THR A 286 -7.22 1.16 1.84
C THR A 286 -8.38 1.31 0.86
N GLN A 287 -8.86 2.53 0.68
CA GLN A 287 -9.96 2.78 -0.23
C GLN A 287 -9.51 2.82 -1.68
N GLN A 288 -10.41 2.43 -2.58
CA GLN A 288 -10.29 2.70 -3.99
C GLN A 288 -11.15 3.92 -4.34
N SER A 289 -10.55 4.91 -5.00
CA SER A 289 -11.23 6.11 -5.48
C SER A 289 -11.11 6.23 -6.99
N GLY A 290 -11.90 7.13 -7.60
CA GLY A 290 -11.72 7.46 -9.02
C GLY A 290 -10.33 8.02 -9.32
N PHE A 291 -9.70 8.71 -8.35
CA PHE A 291 -8.37 9.27 -8.50
C PHE A 291 -7.28 8.19 -8.51
N THR A 292 -7.34 7.20 -7.62
CA THR A 292 -6.41 6.06 -7.70
C THR A 292 -6.60 5.25 -8.95
N THR A 293 -7.86 5.10 -9.37
CA THR A 293 -8.21 4.44 -10.63
C THR A 293 -7.52 5.14 -11.81
N ALA A 294 -7.68 6.45 -11.91
CA ALA A 294 -7.02 7.26 -12.94
C ALA A 294 -5.49 7.20 -12.83
N SER A 295 -4.94 7.23 -11.61
CA SER A 295 -3.49 7.20 -11.38
C SER A 295 -2.82 5.99 -12.03
N TYR A 296 -3.31 4.77 -11.79
CA TYR A 296 -2.65 3.59 -12.33
C TYR A 296 -2.78 3.51 -13.87
N TYR A 297 -3.89 3.97 -14.47
CA TYR A 297 -4.02 4.03 -15.93
C TYR A 297 -3.05 5.03 -16.55
N VAL A 298 -2.95 6.23 -15.96
CA VAL A 298 -2.02 7.26 -16.42
C VAL A 298 -0.57 6.77 -16.27
N LYS A 299 -0.23 6.12 -15.16
CA LYS A 299 1.09 5.52 -14.93
C LYS A 299 1.40 4.43 -15.98
N PHE A 300 0.43 3.57 -16.27
CA PHE A 300 0.57 2.54 -17.30
C PHE A 300 0.80 3.12 -18.69
N ILE A 301 0.04 4.14 -19.08
CA ILE A 301 0.22 4.85 -20.37
C ILE A 301 1.60 5.52 -20.42
N ALA A 302 2.05 6.14 -19.33
CA ALA A 302 3.38 6.74 -19.26
C ALA A 302 4.49 5.71 -19.51
N ILE A 303 4.42 4.54 -18.88
CA ILE A 303 5.39 3.46 -19.06
C ILE A 303 5.35 2.91 -20.50
N LEU A 304 4.17 2.69 -21.07
CA LEU A 304 4.04 2.26 -22.46
C LEU A 304 4.63 3.28 -23.43
N PHE A 305 4.40 4.58 -23.18
CA PHE A 305 4.98 5.65 -23.96
C PHE A 305 6.51 5.68 -23.82
N ALA A 306 7.04 5.54 -22.61
CA ALA A 306 8.48 5.50 -22.35
C ALA A 306 9.15 4.36 -23.11
N VAL A 307 8.67 3.13 -22.91
CA VAL A 307 9.25 1.93 -23.51
C VAL A 307 9.05 1.92 -25.03
N GLY A 308 7.82 2.13 -25.49
CA GLY A 308 7.48 2.14 -26.91
C GLY A 308 8.18 3.27 -27.67
N GLY A 309 8.17 4.48 -27.10
CA GLY A 309 8.84 5.65 -27.66
C GLY A 309 10.36 5.47 -27.72
N PHE A 310 10.98 4.90 -26.69
CA PHE A 310 12.41 4.60 -26.70
C PHE A 310 12.76 3.54 -27.75
N LEU A 311 12.04 2.42 -27.78
CA LEU A 311 12.25 1.35 -28.77
C LEU A 311 12.05 1.85 -30.20
N ALA A 312 11.04 2.69 -30.43
CA ALA A 312 10.84 3.36 -31.71
C ALA A 312 12.01 4.29 -32.03
N SER A 313 12.42 5.17 -31.11
CA SER A 313 13.51 6.14 -31.33
C SER A 313 14.86 5.49 -31.63
N ARG A 314 15.04 4.22 -31.27
CA ARG A 314 16.25 3.47 -31.60
C ARG A 314 16.35 3.24 -33.11
N ARG A 315 15.24 3.13 -33.83
CA ARG A 315 15.22 2.87 -35.29
C ARG A 315 14.54 3.95 -36.11
N THR A 316 13.95 4.95 -35.48
CA THR A 316 13.26 6.03 -36.16
C THR A 316 13.85 7.36 -35.73
N VAL A 317 13.89 8.32 -36.64
CA VAL A 317 14.38 9.66 -36.29
C VAL A 317 13.44 10.73 -36.80
N MET A 318 13.14 11.68 -35.90
CA MET A 318 12.32 12.85 -36.17
C MET A 318 13.20 14.08 -36.41
N TRP A 319 14.25 13.95 -37.24
CA TRP A 319 15.01 15.12 -37.68
C TRP A 319 14.14 15.92 -38.65
N HIS A 320 13.70 17.10 -38.21
CA HIS A 320 13.03 18.06 -39.06
C HIS A 320 14.09 18.95 -39.71
N GLU A 321 14.37 18.72 -40.99
CA GLU A 321 15.07 19.73 -41.79
C GLU A 321 14.08 20.87 -42.05
N VAL A 322 14.32 22.03 -41.43
CA VAL A 322 13.46 23.22 -41.62
C VAL A 322 13.67 23.73 -43.04
N ASP A 323 12.78 23.31 -43.95
CA ASP A 323 12.66 23.89 -45.27
C ASP A 323 11.92 25.23 -45.14
N HIS A 324 12.66 26.33 -45.10
CA HIS A 324 12.12 27.68 -44.95
C HIS A 324 11.12 28.08 -46.05
N ASN A 325 11.05 27.30 -47.15
CA ASN A 325 10.16 27.56 -48.28
C ASN A 325 8.83 26.78 -48.22
N LYS A 326 8.59 25.95 -47.19
CA LYS A 326 7.36 25.16 -47.06
C LYS A 326 6.76 25.29 -45.67
N THR A 327 5.54 25.81 -45.60
CA THR A 327 4.74 25.77 -44.36
C THR A 327 4.11 24.39 -44.20
N GLU A 328 4.56 23.62 -43.21
CA GLU A 328 3.95 22.33 -42.89
C GLU A 328 2.61 22.49 -42.18
N SER A 329 1.62 21.69 -42.59
CA SER A 329 0.35 21.58 -41.89
C SER A 329 0.50 20.85 -40.55
N ILE A 330 -0.36 21.16 -39.59
CA ILE A 330 -0.43 20.45 -38.29
C ILE A 330 -0.65 18.94 -38.51
N SER A 331 -1.41 18.56 -39.54
CA SER A 331 -1.64 17.17 -39.92
C SER A 331 -0.37 16.45 -40.38
N ALA A 332 0.53 17.11 -41.12
CA ALA A 332 1.80 16.51 -41.53
C ALA A 332 2.74 16.26 -40.33
N LYS A 333 2.70 17.15 -39.33
CA LYS A 333 3.43 16.98 -38.07
C LYS A 333 2.91 15.79 -37.26
N ILE A 334 1.59 15.64 -37.14
CA ILE A 334 0.97 14.49 -36.45
C ILE A 334 1.30 13.19 -37.19
N LEU A 335 1.20 13.16 -38.52
CA LEU A 335 1.49 11.96 -39.30
C LEU A 335 2.95 11.51 -39.15
N ARG A 336 3.91 12.46 -39.13
CA ARG A 336 5.32 12.13 -38.86
C ARG A 336 5.59 11.69 -37.44
N MET A 337 4.82 12.18 -36.47
CA MET A 337 4.91 11.74 -35.07
C MET A 337 4.48 10.26 -34.94
N ILE A 338 3.45 9.85 -35.68
CA ILE A 338 2.90 8.49 -35.65
C ILE A 338 3.68 7.53 -36.56
N SER A 339 4.21 8.02 -37.69
CA SER A 339 4.95 7.24 -38.68
C SER A 339 6.29 7.91 -39.04
N PRO A 340 7.28 7.88 -38.12
CA PRO A 340 8.59 8.46 -38.37
C PRO A 340 9.39 7.61 -39.36
N LYS A 341 10.32 8.25 -40.09
CA LYS A 341 11.19 7.56 -41.06
C LYS A 341 12.04 6.50 -40.35
N TYR A 342 12.02 5.28 -40.90
CA TYR A 342 12.78 4.15 -40.41
C TYR A 342 14.23 4.18 -40.94
N PHE A 343 15.18 3.95 -40.04
CA PHE A 343 16.58 3.74 -40.37
C PHE A 343 16.99 2.29 -40.09
N PRO A 344 17.78 1.67 -40.98
CA PRO A 344 18.21 0.29 -40.82
C PRO A 344 19.21 0.06 -39.67
N TYR A 345 19.86 1.12 -39.18
CA TYR A 345 20.85 1.04 -38.09
C TYR A 345 20.31 1.66 -36.80
N PRO A 346 20.55 1.03 -35.63
CA PRO A 346 20.09 1.56 -34.37
C PRO A 346 20.86 2.83 -33.96
N SER A 347 20.15 3.87 -33.55
CA SER A 347 20.73 5.07 -32.95
C SER A 347 21.18 4.80 -31.51
N HIS A 348 22.40 5.18 -31.17
CA HIS A 348 22.94 5.15 -29.80
C HIS A 348 23.01 6.55 -29.16
N ALA A 349 22.35 7.53 -29.78
CA ALA A 349 22.42 8.92 -29.35
C ALA A 349 21.67 9.19 -28.03
N LEU A 350 20.62 8.42 -27.73
CA LEU A 350 19.80 8.58 -26.54
C LEU A 350 19.81 7.29 -25.71
N ARG A 351 19.99 7.45 -24.40
CA ARG A 351 19.75 6.41 -23.40
C ARG A 351 18.31 6.47 -22.92
N PHE A 352 17.83 5.39 -22.31
CA PHE A 352 16.45 5.31 -21.83
C PHE A 352 16.13 6.36 -20.75
N ASP A 353 17.02 6.54 -19.77
CA ASP A 353 16.89 7.57 -18.74
C ASP A 353 16.75 8.97 -19.35
N MET A 354 17.62 9.29 -20.30
CA MET A 354 17.59 10.58 -21.00
C MET A 354 16.34 10.77 -21.85
N PHE A 355 15.79 9.69 -22.42
CA PHE A 355 14.53 9.73 -23.15
C PHE A 355 13.34 10.04 -22.24
N CYS A 356 13.24 9.34 -21.11
CA CYS A 356 12.16 9.55 -20.14
C CYS A 356 12.16 11.00 -19.61
N TYR A 357 13.33 11.56 -19.30
CA TYR A 357 13.43 12.90 -18.73
C TYR A 357 13.25 14.06 -19.69
N ASN A 358 13.71 13.91 -20.92
CA ASN A 358 13.49 14.94 -21.94
C ASN A 358 12.12 14.80 -22.61
N SER A 359 11.32 13.82 -22.18
CA SER A 359 9.95 13.64 -22.66
C SER A 359 8.99 14.37 -21.75
N ASP A 360 8.52 15.54 -22.20
CA ASP A 360 7.49 16.31 -21.51
C ASP A 360 6.23 15.46 -21.26
N ILE A 361 5.87 14.59 -22.21
CA ILE A 361 4.72 13.69 -22.11
C ILE A 361 4.92 12.67 -20.99
N PHE A 362 6.09 12.04 -20.91
CA PHE A 362 6.36 11.06 -19.87
C PHE A 362 6.36 11.71 -18.49
N VAL A 363 7.09 12.81 -18.33
CA VAL A 363 7.19 13.53 -17.06
C VAL A 363 5.81 14.03 -16.64
N PHE A 364 5.05 14.64 -17.55
CA PHE A 364 3.70 15.12 -17.25
C PHE A 364 2.77 13.99 -16.79
N LEU A 365 2.70 12.89 -17.53
CA LEU A 365 1.84 11.76 -17.18
C LEU A 365 2.27 11.13 -15.85
N PHE A 366 3.57 10.90 -15.66
CA PHE A 366 4.08 10.26 -14.44
C PHE A 366 3.91 11.15 -13.20
N THR A 367 4.15 12.46 -13.31
CA THR A 367 3.87 13.39 -12.21
C THR A 367 2.37 13.47 -11.91
N THR A 368 1.52 13.49 -12.94
CA THR A 368 0.07 13.49 -12.76
C THR A 368 -0.41 12.23 -12.05
N SER A 369 0.12 11.04 -12.40
CA SER A 369 -0.25 9.81 -11.70
C SER A 369 0.15 9.84 -10.22
N VAL A 370 1.34 10.35 -9.90
CA VAL A 370 1.76 10.51 -8.49
C VAL A 370 0.84 11.46 -7.73
N ILE A 371 0.47 12.61 -8.31
CA ILE A 371 -0.46 13.57 -7.68
C ILE A 371 -1.83 12.93 -7.43
N LEU A 372 -2.33 12.14 -8.38
CA LEU A 372 -3.61 11.45 -8.26
C LEU A 372 -3.60 10.35 -7.18
N ASP A 373 -2.44 9.81 -6.82
CA ASP A 373 -2.27 8.79 -5.78
C ASP A 373 -1.86 9.38 -4.41
N MET A 374 -1.69 10.70 -4.31
CA MET A 374 -1.21 11.34 -3.08
C MET A 374 -2.09 11.06 -1.87
N GLN A 375 -3.39 10.84 -2.07
CA GLN A 375 -4.33 10.54 -1.00
C GLN A 375 -3.85 9.35 -0.16
N HIS A 376 -3.28 8.30 -0.75
CA HIS A 376 -2.79 7.14 0.02
C HIS A 376 -1.41 7.35 0.63
N SER A 377 -0.62 8.27 0.09
CA SER A 377 0.72 8.58 0.61
C SER A 377 0.72 9.46 1.88
N LEU A 378 -0.43 10.09 2.20
CA LEU A 378 -0.57 11.04 3.31
C LEU A 378 -1.30 10.48 4.54
N PHE A 379 -1.72 9.20 4.51
CA PHE A 379 -2.42 8.54 5.63
C PHE A 379 -1.50 7.86 6.63
#